data_AF-A0A8S1H4H0-F1
#
_entry.id   AF-A0A8S1H4H0-F1
#
_cell.length_a   1.000
_cell.length_b   1.000
_cell.length_c   1.000
_cell.angle_alpha   90.00
_cell.angle_beta   90.00
_cell.angle_gamma   90.00
#
_symmetry.space_group_name_H-M   'P 1'
#
loop_
_entity.id
_entity.type
_entity.pdbx_description
1 polymer ?
#
loop_
_entity_poly.entity_id
_entity_poly.type
_entity_poly.pdbx_seq_one_letter_code
_entity_poly.pdbx_strand_id
1 'polypeptide(L)'
;MTEIGDAQVSIRFVGEDGKKVGGAGILVPVNTTTNQLQILCNQLLENSDDPVPISFFTSEGTEIRDSISQSLDKIDTEKTLELIYQPQAVFRIRPVTRCSASMPGHGEPVISAQFSPDGRGLASGSGDTTRTKTGFCVLPGLQMRPKLRRLVKMAR
;
A
#
# COMPACT_ATOMS: atom_id res chain seq x y z
N MET A 1 35.66 -19.02 -2.73
CA MET A 1 34.30 -18.57 -3.10
C MET A 1 33.35 -19.42 -2.29
N THR A 2 32.91 -18.92 -1.14
CA THR A 2 32.22 -19.70 -0.11
C THR A 2 30.80 -19.99 -0.56
N GLU A 3 30.45 -21.27 -0.66
CA GLU A 3 29.07 -21.71 -0.91
C GLU A 3 28.18 -21.24 0.24
N ILE A 4 27.28 -20.29 -0.06
CA ILE A 4 26.13 -19.99 0.81
C ILE A 4 25.09 -21.10 0.55
N GLY A 5 25.48 -22.34 0.85
CA GLY A 5 24.62 -23.51 0.77
C GLY A 5 23.92 -23.73 2.10
N ASP A 6 22.59 -23.73 2.09
CA ASP A 6 21.72 -24.31 3.13
C ASP A 6 21.70 -23.70 4.54
N ALA A 7 22.07 -22.42 4.72
CA ALA A 7 21.66 -21.74 5.95
C ALA A 7 20.13 -21.59 5.95
N GLN A 8 19.44 -22.30 6.84
CA GLN A 8 18.00 -22.23 7.05
C GLN A 8 17.70 -21.38 8.28
N VAL A 9 16.63 -20.61 8.20
CA VAL A 9 16.14 -19.77 9.28
C VAL A 9 14.70 -20.15 9.57
N SER A 10 14.33 -20.17 10.86
CA SER A 10 12.94 -20.38 11.25
C SER A 10 12.21 -19.04 11.16
N ILE A 11 11.18 -18.96 10.31
CA ILE A 11 10.33 -17.78 10.18
C ILE A 11 8.91 -18.05 10.71
N ARG A 12 8.26 -17.00 11.20
CA ARG A 12 6.85 -17.04 11.59
C ARG A 12 6.14 -15.78 11.11
N PHE A 13 5.02 -15.94 10.42
CA PHE A 13 4.21 -14.81 9.96
C PHE A 13 3.30 -14.31 11.08
N VAL A 14 3.23 -12.99 11.25
CA VAL A 14 2.42 -12.32 12.27
C VAL A 14 1.59 -11.24 11.57
N GLY A 15 0.28 -11.20 11.85
CA GLY A 15 -0.59 -10.15 11.35
C GLY A 15 -0.36 -8.82 12.06
N GLU A 16 -0.92 -7.75 11.52
CA GLU A 16 -0.88 -6.41 12.15
C GLU A 16 -1.56 -6.40 13.54
N ASP A 17 -2.50 -7.32 13.77
CA ASP A 17 -3.19 -7.56 15.04
C ASP A 17 -2.35 -8.38 16.04
N GLY A 18 -1.11 -8.76 15.69
CA GLY A 18 -0.25 -9.63 16.48
C GLY A 18 -0.66 -11.10 16.43
N LYS A 19 -1.66 -11.46 15.60
CA LYS A 19 -2.11 -12.84 15.46
C LYS A 19 -1.09 -13.62 14.64
N LYS A 20 -0.52 -14.65 15.26
CA LYS A 20 0.45 -15.54 14.62
C LYS A 20 -0.30 -16.43 13.63
N VAL A 21 0.12 -16.42 12.37
CA VAL A 21 -0.47 -17.23 11.30
C VAL A 21 0.32 -18.53 11.22
N GLY A 22 -0.38 -19.64 11.49
CA GLY A 22 0.21 -20.98 11.57
C GLY A 22 0.68 -21.40 12.97
N GLY A 23 0.71 -22.71 13.23
CA GLY A 23 1.05 -23.29 14.54
C GLY A 23 2.55 -23.54 14.76
N ALA A 24 3.36 -23.64 13.70
CA ALA A 24 4.79 -23.94 13.76
C ALA A 24 5.61 -22.91 12.96
N GLY A 25 6.81 -22.58 13.44
CA GLY A 25 7.77 -21.79 12.66
C GLY A 25 8.23 -22.59 11.44
N ILE A 26 8.26 -21.96 10.27
CA ILE A 26 8.60 -22.61 9.01
C ILE A 26 10.10 -22.42 8.77
N LEU A 27 10.80 -23.51 8.47
CA LEU A 27 12.22 -23.45 8.09
C LEU A 27 12.33 -23.08 6.62
N VAL A 28 13.02 -21.99 6.36
CA VAL A 28 13.14 -21.39 5.03
C VAL A 28 14.61 -21.01 4.82
N PRO A 29 15.21 -21.29 3.65
CA PRO A 29 16.59 -20.93 3.41
C PRO A 29 16.78 -19.40 3.38
N VAL A 30 17.93 -18.90 3.85
CA VAL A 30 18.20 -17.45 3.97
C VAL A 30 18.25 -16.71 2.63
N ASN A 31 18.42 -17.46 1.53
CA ASN A 31 18.37 -16.93 0.17
C ASN A 31 16.94 -16.74 -0.37
N THR A 32 15.92 -17.08 0.43
CA THR A 32 14.53 -16.97 0.00
C THR A 32 14.17 -15.52 -0.31
N THR A 33 13.54 -15.34 -1.46
CA THR A 33 13.13 -14.04 -1.98
C THR A 33 11.77 -13.63 -1.42
N THR A 34 11.48 -12.32 -1.46
CA THR A 34 10.16 -11.78 -1.08
C THR A 34 9.00 -12.39 -1.84
N ASN A 35 9.17 -12.72 -3.12
CA ASN A 35 8.15 -13.41 -3.92
C ASN A 35 7.81 -14.80 -3.36
N GLN A 36 8.82 -15.56 -2.93
CA GLN A 36 8.61 -16.88 -2.33
C GLN A 36 7.95 -16.76 -0.95
N LEU A 37 8.36 -15.79 -0.13
CA LEU A 37 7.69 -15.48 1.13
C LEU A 37 6.22 -15.07 0.92
N GLN A 38 5.95 -14.31 -0.14
CA GLN A 38 4.59 -13.92 -0.51
C GLN A 38 3.74 -15.15 -0.88
N ILE A 39 4.27 -16.08 -1.66
CA ILE A 39 3.57 -17.32 -2.01
C ILE A 39 3.28 -18.15 -0.75
N LEU A 40 4.28 -18.32 0.13
CA LEU A 40 4.12 -19.06 1.40
C LEU A 40 3.06 -18.41 2.29
N CYS A 41 3.10 -17.08 2.44
CA CYS A 41 2.13 -16.35 3.25
C CYS A 41 0.72 -16.47 2.68
N ASN A 42 0.55 -16.33 1.35
CA ASN A 42 -0.75 -16.49 0.70
C ASN A 42 -1.31 -17.90 0.84
N GLN A 43 -0.47 -18.93 0.76
CA GLN A 43 -0.86 -20.33 0.98
C GLN A 43 -1.36 -20.56 2.41
N LEU A 44 -0.69 -20.00 3.41
CA LEU A 44 -1.10 -20.12 4.82
C LEU A 44 -2.39 -19.34 5.14
N LEU A 45 -2.62 -18.24 4.42
CA LEU A 45 -3.80 -17.40 4.59
C LEU A 45 -5.02 -17.90 3.79
N GLU A 46 -4.89 -19.02 3.05
CA GLU A 46 -5.92 -19.59 2.16
C GLU A 46 -6.50 -18.58 1.14
N ASN A 47 -5.85 -17.43 0.95
CA ASN A 47 -6.31 -16.34 0.08
C ASN A 47 -5.80 -16.56 -1.35
N SER A 48 -6.39 -17.54 -2.03
CA SER A 48 -5.97 -17.98 -3.37
C SER A 48 -6.61 -17.18 -4.52
N ASP A 49 -7.75 -16.53 -4.29
CA ASP A 49 -8.57 -15.92 -5.36
C ASP A 49 -8.14 -14.50 -5.77
N ASP A 50 -7.51 -13.73 -4.87
CA ASP A 50 -7.06 -12.35 -5.14
C ASP A 50 -5.75 -12.04 -4.39
N PRO A 51 -4.57 -12.41 -4.92
CA PRO A 51 -3.31 -12.16 -4.25
C PRO A 51 -3.01 -10.66 -4.22
N VAL A 52 -3.20 -10.06 -3.06
CA VAL A 52 -2.74 -8.70 -2.78
C VAL A 52 -1.22 -8.75 -2.57
N PRO A 53 -0.43 -7.83 -3.14
CA PRO A 53 0.99 -7.74 -2.82
C PRO A 53 1.19 -7.51 -1.33
N ILE A 54 2.10 -8.22 -0.69
CA ILE A 54 2.35 -8.15 0.75
C ILE A 54 3.77 -7.66 0.97
N SER A 55 3.94 -6.66 1.84
CA SER A 55 5.25 -6.31 2.40
C SER A 55 5.50 -7.09 3.68
N PHE A 56 6.75 -7.49 3.87
CA PHE A 56 7.21 -8.17 5.07
C PHE A 56 8.14 -7.26 5.85
N PHE A 57 7.84 -7.09 7.14
CA PHE A 57 8.67 -6.36 8.09
C PHE A 57 9.14 -7.32 9.18
N THR A 58 10.33 -7.09 9.69
CA THR A 58 10.79 -7.75 10.91
C THR A 58 10.13 -7.12 12.15
N SER A 59 10.17 -7.80 13.29
CA SER A 59 9.74 -7.24 14.58
C SER A 59 10.51 -5.97 14.98
N GLU A 60 11.70 -5.76 14.40
CA GLU A 60 12.54 -4.57 14.60
C GLU A 60 12.15 -3.39 13.68
N GLY A 61 11.22 -3.60 12.75
CA GLY A 61 10.73 -2.58 11.81
C GLY A 61 11.49 -2.51 10.48
N THR A 62 12.47 -3.38 10.24
CA THR A 62 13.21 -3.45 8.97
C THR A 62 12.38 -4.16 7.90
N GLU A 63 12.21 -3.52 6.73
CA GLU A 63 11.51 -4.09 5.56
C GLU A 63 12.40 -5.08 4.80
N ILE A 64 11.86 -6.25 4.48
CA ILE A 64 12.52 -7.21 3.59
C ILE A 64 12.09 -6.91 2.15
N ARG A 65 13.02 -6.46 1.32
CA ARG A 65 12.74 -6.07 -0.09
C ARG A 65 13.09 -7.15 -1.11
N ASP A 66 14.28 -7.71 -0.98
CA ASP A 66 14.81 -8.66 -1.96
C ASP A 66 14.89 -10.05 -1.35
N SER A 67 15.81 -10.24 -0.39
CA SER A 67 16.05 -11.51 0.30
C SER A 67 16.38 -11.28 1.77
N ILE A 68 16.18 -12.30 2.60
CA ILE A 68 16.44 -12.26 4.05
C ILE A 68 17.93 -11.96 4.30
N SER A 69 18.83 -12.59 3.55
CA SER A 69 20.28 -12.40 3.66
C SER A 69 20.76 -10.98 3.35
N GLN A 70 20.09 -10.26 2.45
CA GLN A 70 20.46 -8.89 2.09
C GLN A 70 19.86 -7.83 3.02
N SER A 71 18.74 -8.16 3.68
CA SER A 71 17.98 -7.19 4.48
C SER A 71 18.37 -7.22 5.96
N LEU A 72 19.13 -8.22 6.42
CA LEU A 72 19.53 -8.42 7.81
C LEU A 72 21.06 -8.56 7.90
N ASP A 73 21.72 -7.60 8.58
CA ASP A 73 23.16 -7.63 8.82
C ASP A 73 23.59 -8.69 9.86
N LYS A 74 22.66 -9.10 10.71
CA LYS A 74 22.85 -10.14 11.74
C LYS A 74 21.70 -11.14 11.67
N ILE A 75 22.02 -12.38 11.33
CA ILE A 75 21.05 -13.45 11.19
C ILE A 75 21.36 -14.49 12.25
N ASP A 76 20.56 -14.50 13.32
CA ASP A 76 20.57 -15.57 14.31
C ASP A 76 19.74 -16.75 13.75
N THR A 77 20.39 -17.79 13.25
CA THR A 77 19.69 -18.98 12.70
C THR A 77 18.97 -19.82 13.76
N GLU A 78 19.29 -19.62 15.04
CA GLU A 78 18.67 -20.32 16.16
C GLU A 78 17.35 -19.68 16.63
N LYS A 79 17.12 -18.39 16.32
CA LYS A 79 15.93 -17.68 16.75
C LYS A 79 14.86 -17.67 15.65
N THR A 80 13.60 -17.83 16.07
CA THR A 80 12.47 -17.65 15.15
C THR A 80 12.31 -16.17 14.82
N LEU A 81 12.45 -15.83 13.54
CA LEU A 81 12.20 -14.49 13.01
C LEU A 81 10.69 -14.28 12.87
N GLU A 82 10.17 -13.27 13.56
CA GLU A 82 8.77 -12.86 13.41
C GLU A 82 8.67 -11.83 12.27
N LEU A 83 7.95 -12.22 11.21
CA LEU A 83 7.70 -11.40 10.03
C LEU A 83 6.27 -10.86 10.07
N ILE A 84 6.15 -9.55 10.26
CA ILE A 84 4.90 -8.83 10.20
C ILE A 84 4.53 -8.65 8.74
N TYR A 85 3.41 -9.23 8.31
CA TYR A 85 2.93 -9.10 6.94
C TYR A 85 1.91 -7.97 6.84
N GLN A 86 2.08 -7.09 5.86
CA GLN A 86 1.17 -5.98 5.59
C GLN A 86 0.70 -6.01 4.14
N PRO A 87 -0.61 -6.13 3.88
CA PRO A 87 -1.14 -6.08 2.52
C PRO A 87 -0.94 -4.67 1.95
N GLN A 88 -0.23 -4.56 0.84
CA GLN A 88 -0.09 -3.34 0.09
C GLN A 88 -1.31 -3.09 -0.80
N ALA A 89 -1.59 -1.82 -1.06
CA ALA A 89 -2.56 -1.45 -2.07
C ALA A 89 -2.14 -2.00 -3.45
N VAL A 90 -3.07 -2.70 -4.13
CA VAL A 90 -2.89 -3.18 -5.52
C VAL A 90 -2.69 -2.01 -6.50
N PHE A 91 -2.98 -0.78 -6.07
CA PHE A 91 -2.85 0.41 -6.87
C PHE A 91 -1.62 1.25 -6.54
N ARG A 92 -0.82 1.51 -7.59
CA ARG A 92 0.24 2.50 -7.55
C ARG A 92 -0.33 3.86 -7.95
N ILE A 93 -0.33 4.82 -7.04
CA ILE A 93 -0.65 6.22 -7.35
C ILE A 93 0.53 6.81 -8.11
N ARG A 94 0.30 7.35 -9.30
CA ARG A 94 1.31 8.16 -9.98
C ARG A 94 1.27 9.56 -9.40
N PRO A 95 2.40 10.11 -8.91
CA PRO A 95 2.41 11.49 -8.45
C PRO A 95 2.09 12.42 -9.61
N VAL A 96 1.28 13.45 -9.35
CA VAL A 96 0.97 14.47 -10.35
C VAL A 96 2.14 15.45 -10.37
N THR A 97 2.97 15.38 -11.41
CA THR A 97 4.19 16.21 -11.55
C THR A 97 3.97 17.51 -12.31
N ARG A 98 2.77 17.74 -12.84
CA ARG A 98 2.43 18.93 -13.63
C ARG A 98 0.97 19.31 -13.46
N CYS A 99 0.69 20.60 -13.54
CA CYS A 99 -0.67 21.14 -13.60
C CYS A 99 -1.43 20.54 -14.80
N SER A 100 -2.58 19.91 -14.55
CA SER A 100 -3.39 19.27 -15.61
C SER A 100 -4.29 20.28 -16.32
N ALA A 101 -4.88 21.22 -15.57
CA ALA A 101 -5.72 22.30 -16.07
C ALA A 101 -5.69 23.49 -15.09
N SER A 102 -5.88 24.70 -15.61
CA SER A 102 -6.21 25.90 -14.83
C SER A 102 -7.61 26.34 -15.24
N MET A 103 -8.48 26.59 -14.27
CA MET A 103 -9.90 26.88 -14.50
C MET A 103 -10.25 28.22 -13.85
N PRO A 104 -10.29 29.31 -14.62
CA PRO A 104 -10.75 30.60 -14.12
C PRO A 104 -12.27 30.60 -13.96
N GLY A 105 -12.80 31.27 -12.93
CA GLY A 105 -14.24 31.39 -12.75
C GLY A 105 -14.69 31.97 -11.41
N HIS A 106 -13.90 31.82 -10.35
CA HIS A 106 -14.21 32.41 -9.03
C HIS A 106 -13.68 33.84 -8.95
N GLY A 107 -14.51 34.76 -8.46
CA GLY A 107 -14.18 36.18 -8.30
C GLY A 107 -13.50 36.50 -6.96
N GLU A 108 -13.74 35.69 -5.93
CA GLU A 108 -13.03 35.70 -4.65
C GLU A 108 -12.22 34.40 -4.41
N PRO A 109 -11.45 34.30 -3.31
CA PRO A 109 -10.66 33.11 -3.01
C PRO A 109 -11.52 31.86 -2.80
N VAL A 110 -11.09 30.77 -3.44
CA VAL A 110 -11.63 29.43 -3.19
C VAL A 110 -11.23 28.98 -1.79
N ILE A 111 -12.21 28.70 -0.94
CA ILE A 111 -12.01 28.28 0.46
C ILE A 111 -12.06 26.75 0.63
N SER A 112 -12.69 26.04 -0.30
CA SER A 112 -12.82 24.59 -0.24
C SER A 112 -12.86 23.95 -1.63
N ALA A 113 -12.26 22.77 -1.76
CA ALA A 113 -12.33 21.95 -2.96
C ALA A 113 -12.36 20.47 -2.61
N GLN A 114 -13.26 19.70 -3.21
CA GLN A 114 -13.42 18.27 -2.93
C GLN A 114 -13.70 17.49 -4.22
N PHE A 115 -12.95 16.42 -4.43
CA PHE A 115 -13.20 15.51 -5.56
C PHE A 115 -14.40 14.60 -5.28
N SER A 116 -15.13 14.25 -6.33
CA SER A 116 -16.08 13.14 -6.29
C SER A 116 -15.35 11.83 -5.96
N PRO A 117 -15.96 10.90 -5.22
CA PRO A 117 -15.40 9.56 -4.98
C PRO A 117 -15.02 8.81 -6.27
N ASP A 118 -15.68 9.11 -7.39
CA ASP A 118 -15.40 8.53 -8.70
C ASP A 118 -14.27 9.25 -9.46
N GLY A 119 -13.73 10.35 -8.92
CA GLY A 119 -12.62 11.13 -9.48
C GLY A 119 -12.95 11.89 -10.79
N ARG A 120 -14.21 11.87 -11.25
CA ARG A 120 -14.65 12.51 -12.51
C ARG A 120 -15.02 13.99 -12.37
N GLY A 121 -15.31 14.42 -11.15
CA GLY A 121 -15.75 15.77 -10.84
C GLY A 121 -14.99 16.34 -9.66
N LEU A 122 -14.87 17.65 -9.64
CA LEU A 122 -14.33 18.44 -8.54
C LEU A 122 -15.39 19.49 -8.20
N ALA A 123 -15.75 19.58 -6.92
CA ALA A 123 -16.53 20.68 -6.39
C ALA A 123 -15.58 21.73 -5.82
N SER A 124 -15.88 23.01 -6.04
CA SER A 124 -15.15 24.14 -5.45
C SER A 124 -16.14 25.12 -4.82
N GLY A 125 -15.80 25.65 -3.65
CA GLY A 125 -16.59 26.65 -2.92
C GLY A 125 -15.81 27.95 -2.77
N SER A 126 -16.43 29.06 -3.16
CA SER A 126 -15.90 30.42 -3.02
C SER A 126 -16.79 31.27 -2.10
N GLY A 127 -16.23 32.35 -1.53
CA GLY A 127 -16.90 33.28 -0.61
C GLY A 127 -17.87 34.27 -1.27
N ASP A 128 -17.91 34.32 -2.60
CA ASP A 128 -18.62 35.34 -3.38
C ASP A 128 -20.13 35.32 -3.06
N THR A 129 -20.63 36.40 -2.47
CA THR A 129 -22.03 36.56 -2.03
C THR A 129 -23.01 36.92 -3.15
N THR A 130 -22.58 36.90 -4.41
CA THR A 130 -23.43 37.31 -5.53
C THR A 130 -24.45 36.25 -5.91
N ARG A 131 -25.73 36.63 -5.77
CA ARG A 131 -26.97 35.93 -6.13
C ARG A 131 -27.03 35.47 -7.61
N THR A 132 -26.21 34.50 -7.99
CA THR A 132 -26.38 33.67 -9.19
C THR A 132 -25.86 32.28 -8.88
N LYS A 133 -26.76 31.41 -8.40
CA LYS A 133 -26.54 29.99 -8.03
C LYS A 133 -25.48 29.81 -6.92
N THR A 134 -25.85 29.11 -5.86
CA THR A 134 -24.88 28.40 -5.01
C THR A 134 -23.98 27.57 -5.92
N GLY A 135 -22.80 28.10 -6.23
CA GLY A 135 -21.90 27.62 -7.28
C GLY A 135 -21.10 26.43 -6.81
N PHE A 136 -21.78 25.35 -6.42
CA PHE A 136 -21.20 24.02 -6.52
C PHE A 136 -20.95 23.78 -8.01
N CYS A 137 -19.81 24.23 -8.52
CA CYS A 137 -19.42 23.94 -9.89
C CYS A 137 -18.95 22.48 -9.88
N VAL A 138 -19.89 21.54 -9.95
CA VAL A 138 -19.59 20.14 -10.27
C VAL A 138 -19.26 20.14 -11.74
N LEU A 139 -17.98 20.07 -12.08
CA LEU A 139 -17.58 19.93 -13.47
C LEU A 139 -17.73 18.46 -13.89
N PRO A 140 -18.60 18.13 -14.86
CA PRO A 140 -18.49 16.88 -15.58
C PRO A 140 -17.36 17.06 -16.61
N GLY A 141 -16.24 16.36 -16.43
CA GLY A 141 -15.26 16.26 -17.51
C GLY A 141 -13.79 16.39 -17.13
N LEU A 142 -13.44 16.48 -15.84
CA LEU A 142 -12.04 16.27 -15.43
C LEU A 142 -11.77 14.76 -15.48
N GLN A 143 -11.50 14.23 -16.67
CA GLN A 143 -11.10 12.84 -16.86
C GLN A 143 -9.64 12.68 -16.41
N MET A 144 -9.43 12.41 -15.11
CA MET A 144 -8.18 11.76 -14.70
C MET A 144 -8.12 10.42 -15.43
N ARG A 145 -7.07 10.21 -16.25
CA ARG A 145 -6.92 8.99 -17.06
C ARG A 145 -7.05 7.77 -16.14
N PRO A 146 -7.99 6.84 -16.40
CA PRO A 146 -8.34 5.81 -15.44
C PRO A 146 -7.27 4.73 -15.49
N LYS A 147 -6.38 4.67 -14.49
CA LYS A 147 -5.71 3.42 -14.09
C LYS A 147 -5.33 3.50 -12.60
N LEU A 148 -6.29 3.26 -11.71
CA LEU A 148 -6.42 2.01 -10.95
C LEU A 148 -7.41 2.23 -9.79
N ARG A 149 -8.31 1.27 -9.60
CA ARG A 149 -9.30 1.22 -8.53
C ARG A 149 -8.66 0.70 -7.24
N ARG A 150 -8.82 1.42 -6.13
CA ARG A 150 -9.38 0.97 -4.84
C ARG A 150 -9.26 2.13 -3.81
N LEU A 151 -10.39 2.53 -3.26
CA LEU A 151 -10.75 2.39 -1.86
C LEU A 151 -9.89 3.22 -0.88
N VAL A 152 -10.39 4.40 -0.52
CA VAL A 152 -10.18 4.93 0.84
C VAL A 152 -11.55 5.29 1.41
N LYS A 153 -11.84 4.63 2.53
CA LYS A 153 -13.03 4.76 3.37
C LYS A 153 -12.75 5.83 4.43
N MET A 154 -13.80 6.54 4.83
CA MET A 154 -13.97 7.31 6.08
C MET A 154 -13.18 8.62 6.28
N ALA A 155 -13.94 9.70 6.46
CA ALA A 155 -13.89 10.50 7.68
C ALA A 155 -15.33 10.92 8.03
N ARG A 156 -15.60 10.99 9.33
CA ARG A 156 -16.89 10.99 10.03
C ARG A 156 -17.84 12.13 9.68
#